data_AF-A0A9W8X9D7-F1
#
_entry.id   AF-A0A9W8X9D7-F1
#
_cell.length_a   1.000
_cell.length_b   1.000
_cell.length_c   1.000
_cell.angle_alpha   90.00
_cell.angle_beta   90.00
_cell.angle_gamma   90.00
#
_symmetry.space_group_name_H-M   'P 1'
#
loop_
_entity.id
_entity.type
_entity.pdbx_description
1 polymer ?
#
loop_
_entity_poly.entity_id
_entity_poly.type
_entity_poly.pdbx_seq_one_letter_code
_entity_poly.pdbx_strand_id
1 'polypeptide(L)'
;MWVPAYRETANLTDLRVTVRFIAPNTDGDEEAVEDEPEPEPESASEGSDPALRRMLDVGFETRSPVDPLLPFHQRTSSQALHRSDSNASQDLGGIIDYHAQPPFLPPISDVLSTTPSNRDVISDAPSQPYSGPPFERADSGTLLRGSVDWSVISPGHKHSSPSLSQKRSPNDVNHISPFSNSAFSPNSSISLSWPVKNPHEARLFHHYIVACSDWIDVCDSRRHFTREVPKRAAHFPVIVNAILGLASRHLWLVGKQDEDRSQLYVDQCLQSLIVALEDPLAHWDENFLVAVILLRLHEEIGEDDEQCHHFGTARILNSISSFAADGGLRESASWVSLRQHIYVSLTKQQPFNLSLDNYKHSSVFREYDDEAWANRIVYQFALILQHVFEDAEQANSLSRERWTELSADTDEWYRTKPWSFAPLYFDPRAGDSFDGSWPELPTPQGVVAIGLQYYHLCKILLTIYSPNASLVGLAGVRARKSTDAAIRKHIRLVIGYGVSNSHCSNVMFQGSHILSACGAYIIDKAEQQACVQYLGTLQSMIGWRTDKVVAEVREQWAT
;
A
#
# COMPACT_ATOMS: atom_id res chain seq x y z
N MET A 1 8.14 62.19 15.58
CA MET A 1 9.23 62.88 14.88
C MET A 1 10.22 61.81 14.45
N TRP A 2 10.52 61.75 13.15
CA TRP A 2 11.56 60.94 12.47
C TRP A 2 11.31 59.44 12.19
N VAL A 3 11.29 59.17 10.88
CA VAL A 3 11.51 57.94 10.08
C VAL A 3 12.85 58.20 9.32
N PRO A 4 13.56 57.28 8.62
CA PRO A 4 13.72 55.80 8.60
C PRO A 4 15.21 55.33 8.65
N ALA A 5 15.46 54.01 8.61
CA ALA A 5 16.52 53.44 7.75
C ALA A 5 16.18 52.00 7.31
N TYR A 6 16.43 51.74 6.02
CA TYR A 6 16.13 50.57 5.21
C TYR A 6 16.67 49.23 5.74
N ARG A 7 15.92 48.14 5.51
CA ARG A 7 16.49 46.81 5.28
C ARG A 7 15.89 46.20 4.03
N GLU A 8 16.76 45.92 3.08
CA GLU A 8 16.49 45.23 1.82
C GLU A 8 15.94 43.82 2.06
N THR A 9 14.87 43.52 1.34
CA THR A 9 14.29 42.20 1.14
C THR A 9 15.15 41.41 0.16
N ALA A 10 15.79 40.34 0.63
CA ALA A 10 16.26 39.26 -0.23
C ALA A 10 15.18 38.17 -0.23
N ASN A 11 14.41 38.12 -1.32
CA ASN A 11 13.46 37.04 -1.62
C ASN A 11 14.24 35.74 -1.82
N LEU A 12 14.13 34.79 -0.88
CA LEU A 12 14.37 33.38 -1.19
C LEU A 12 13.18 32.91 -2.03
N THR A 13 13.39 32.81 -3.33
CA THR A 13 12.46 32.17 -4.25
C THR A 13 12.45 30.68 -3.94
N ASP A 14 11.28 30.23 -3.49
CA ASP A 14 10.85 28.84 -3.43
C ASP A 14 11.12 28.16 -4.78
N LEU A 15 12.13 27.30 -4.84
CA LEU A 15 12.45 26.47 -6.00
C LEU A 15 11.37 25.39 -6.12
N ARG A 16 10.22 25.79 -6.66
CA ARG A 16 9.14 24.90 -7.08
C ARG A 16 9.67 23.94 -8.14
N VAL A 17 9.97 22.71 -7.74
CA VAL A 17 10.18 21.59 -8.67
C VAL A 17 8.80 21.19 -9.19
N THR A 18 8.35 21.83 -10.28
CA THR A 18 7.28 21.29 -11.11
C THR A 18 7.81 19.96 -11.67
N VAL A 19 7.24 18.83 -11.23
CA VAL A 19 7.54 17.51 -11.79
C VAL A 19 6.93 17.48 -13.19
N ARG A 20 7.63 18.05 -14.17
CA ARG A 20 7.22 17.97 -15.58
C ARG A 20 7.55 16.58 -16.08
N PHE A 21 6.54 15.84 -16.50
CA PHE A 21 6.69 14.54 -17.15
C PHE A 21 7.40 14.77 -18.49
N ILE A 22 8.68 14.39 -18.58
CA ILE A 22 9.43 14.49 -19.83
C ILE A 22 8.95 13.35 -20.73
N ALA A 23 8.48 13.70 -21.94
CA ALA A 23 8.08 12.73 -22.94
C ALA A 23 9.32 12.10 -23.61
N PRO A 24 9.35 10.79 -23.86
CA PRO A 24 10.27 10.21 -24.82
C PRO A 24 9.70 10.51 -26.23
N ASN A 25 10.45 11.24 -27.07
CA ASN A 25 10.15 11.61 -28.47
C ASN A 25 9.68 13.07 -28.72
N THR A 26 10.39 14.07 -28.20
CA THR A 26 10.33 15.43 -28.79
C THR A 26 11.47 15.72 -29.78
N ASP A 27 12.37 14.76 -30.02
CA ASP A 27 13.44 14.89 -31.01
C ASP A 27 13.09 14.07 -32.25
N GLY A 28 12.24 14.64 -33.10
CA GLY A 28 11.91 14.12 -34.42
C GLY A 28 11.35 15.25 -35.27
N ASP A 29 12.08 15.62 -36.31
CA ASP A 29 11.93 16.82 -37.12
C ASP A 29 10.48 17.13 -37.55
N GLU A 30 10.06 18.39 -37.36
CA GLU A 30 8.89 18.97 -38.01
C GLU A 30 9.18 19.11 -39.53
N GLU A 31 8.94 18.05 -40.31
CA GLU A 31 8.70 18.22 -41.73
C GLU A 31 7.21 18.52 -41.96
N ALA A 32 6.95 19.77 -42.34
CA ALA A 32 5.65 20.25 -42.78
C ALA A 32 5.18 19.42 -43.99
N VAL A 33 4.12 18.65 -43.81
CA VAL A 33 3.38 18.04 -44.93
C VAL A 33 2.30 19.04 -45.34
N GLU A 34 2.43 19.56 -46.56
CA GLU A 34 1.43 20.43 -47.20
C GLU A 34 0.14 19.64 -47.49
N ASP A 35 -1.01 20.24 -47.15
CA ASP A 35 -2.36 19.74 -47.44
C ASP A 35 -2.62 19.65 -48.96
N GLU A 36 -2.96 18.46 -49.44
CA GLU A 36 -3.64 18.24 -50.73
C GLU A 36 -5.07 17.73 -50.45
N PRO A 37 -6.11 18.24 -51.14
CA PRO A 37 -7.50 17.96 -50.78
C PRO A 37 -7.98 16.59 -51.26
N GLU A 38 -8.68 15.86 -50.39
CA GLU A 38 -9.34 14.59 -50.71
C GLU A 38 -10.49 14.76 -51.72
N PRO A 39 -10.69 13.80 -52.64
CA PRO A 39 -11.93 13.66 -53.40
C PRO A 39 -12.86 12.60 -52.76
N GLU A 40 -14.13 12.94 -52.53
CA GLU A 40 -15.23 11.97 -52.33
C GLU A 40 -15.99 11.71 -53.65
N PRO A 41 -16.86 10.69 -53.75
CA PRO A 41 -16.72 9.29 -53.36
C PRO A 41 -17.13 8.33 -54.52
N GLU A 42 -16.65 7.08 -54.56
CA GLU A 42 -17.25 6.04 -55.41
C GLU A 42 -17.84 4.89 -54.59
N SER A 43 -19.12 4.65 -54.86
CA SER A 43 -19.95 3.57 -54.33
C SER A 43 -19.39 2.19 -54.69
N ALA A 44 -19.20 1.33 -53.68
CA ALA A 44 -18.96 -0.09 -53.91
C ALA A 44 -19.89 -0.96 -53.04
N SER A 45 -20.48 -1.93 -53.74
CA SER A 45 -21.62 -2.76 -53.40
C SER A 45 -21.37 -3.82 -52.33
N GLU A 46 -22.45 -4.19 -51.65
CA GLU A 46 -22.60 -5.38 -50.82
C GLU A 46 -22.02 -6.65 -51.49
N GLY A 47 -21.04 -7.26 -50.83
CA GLY A 47 -20.54 -8.60 -51.14
C GLY A 47 -20.31 -9.35 -49.84
N SER A 48 -21.28 -10.16 -49.43
CA SER A 48 -21.21 -10.99 -48.23
C SER A 48 -20.37 -12.23 -48.51
N ASP A 49 -19.25 -12.40 -47.81
CA ASP A 49 -18.45 -13.62 -47.85
C ASP A 49 -19.07 -14.69 -46.92
N PRO A 50 -19.56 -15.83 -47.46
CA PRO A 50 -20.19 -16.89 -46.68
C PRO A 50 -19.20 -17.74 -45.85
N ALA A 51 -17.89 -17.51 -45.93
CA ALA A 51 -16.89 -18.23 -45.14
C ALA A 51 -16.82 -17.76 -43.67
N LEU A 52 -17.09 -16.48 -43.40
CA LEU A 52 -16.99 -15.87 -42.05
C LEU A 52 -18.15 -16.26 -41.11
N ARG A 53 -19.30 -16.68 -41.66
CA ARG A 53 -20.46 -17.13 -40.87
C ARG A 53 -20.36 -18.56 -40.34
N ARG A 54 -19.42 -19.39 -40.84
CA ARG A 54 -19.24 -20.77 -40.35
C ARG A 54 -18.25 -20.92 -39.18
N MET A 55 -17.52 -19.86 -38.83
CA MET A 55 -16.60 -19.88 -37.68
C MET A 55 -17.22 -19.40 -36.36
N LEU A 56 -18.45 -18.86 -36.41
CA LEU A 56 -19.14 -18.29 -35.24
C LEU A 56 -20.19 -19.22 -34.61
N ASP A 57 -20.27 -20.49 -35.03
CA ASP A 57 -21.37 -21.38 -34.67
C ASP A 57 -20.89 -22.75 -34.10
N VAL A 58 -19.90 -22.71 -33.20
CA VAL A 58 -19.61 -23.84 -32.30
C VAL A 58 -19.56 -23.32 -30.87
N GLY A 59 -20.58 -23.71 -30.11
CA GLY A 59 -20.99 -23.08 -28.86
C GLY A 59 -20.02 -23.23 -27.68
N PHE A 60 -20.14 -22.25 -26.78
CA PHE A 60 -19.67 -22.29 -25.41
C PHE A 60 -20.47 -23.33 -24.62
N GLU A 61 -19.88 -24.48 -24.36
CA GLU A 61 -20.26 -25.31 -23.22
C GLU A 61 -19.31 -25.07 -22.05
N THR A 62 -19.91 -24.82 -20.89
CA THR A 62 -19.30 -24.52 -19.61
C THR A 62 -18.43 -25.68 -19.09
N ARG A 63 -17.17 -25.39 -18.72
CA ARG A 63 -16.36 -26.29 -17.88
C ARG A 63 -15.68 -25.54 -16.73
N SER A 64 -15.78 -26.19 -15.56
CA SER A 64 -15.27 -25.85 -14.22
C SER A 64 -13.73 -25.70 -14.17
N PRO A 65 -13.14 -25.04 -13.16
CA PRO A 65 -11.74 -24.61 -13.18
C PRO A 65 -10.79 -25.76 -12.87
N VAL A 66 -9.72 -25.87 -13.66
CA VAL A 66 -8.63 -26.83 -13.48
C VAL A 66 -7.38 -26.08 -13.00
N ASP A 67 -6.74 -26.65 -11.97
CA ASP A 67 -5.45 -26.28 -11.36
C ASP A 67 -4.34 -25.93 -12.37
N PRO A 68 -3.51 -24.90 -12.11
CA PRO A 68 -2.23 -24.75 -12.79
C PRO A 68 -1.10 -25.28 -11.92
N LEU A 69 -0.81 -26.57 -12.05
CA LEU A 69 0.53 -27.11 -11.80
C LEU A 69 0.96 -27.84 -13.08
N LEU A 70 1.94 -27.30 -13.81
CA LEU A 70 3.07 -28.04 -14.40
C LEU A 70 4.10 -27.06 -15.05
N PRO A 71 5.40 -27.38 -15.02
CA PRO A 71 6.51 -26.44 -15.18
C PRO A 71 7.04 -26.32 -16.61
N PHE A 72 7.51 -25.13 -16.99
CA PHE A 72 8.24 -24.91 -18.24
C PHE A 72 9.74 -25.18 -18.08
N HIS A 73 10.27 -25.90 -19.07
CA HIS A 73 11.64 -26.37 -19.19
C HIS A 73 12.68 -25.26 -19.39
N GLN A 74 13.84 -25.50 -18.77
CA GLN A 74 15.12 -24.81 -18.94
C GLN A 74 15.54 -24.64 -20.41
N ARG A 75 16.06 -23.45 -20.75
CA ARG A 75 17.20 -23.32 -21.65
C ARG A 75 18.25 -22.41 -21.05
N THR A 76 19.42 -23.00 -20.86
CA THR A 76 20.69 -22.39 -20.50
C THR A 76 21.32 -21.72 -21.71
N SER A 77 21.83 -20.50 -21.55
CA SER A 77 22.98 -20.02 -22.32
C SER A 77 23.77 -19.04 -21.46
N SER A 78 24.89 -19.54 -20.97
CA SER A 78 25.93 -18.86 -20.22
C SER A 78 26.79 -18.01 -21.16
N GLN A 79 26.99 -16.73 -20.81
CA GLN A 79 28.22 -15.99 -21.13
C GLN A 79 28.60 -15.11 -19.94
N ALA A 80 29.87 -15.21 -19.55
CA ALA A 80 30.49 -14.56 -18.41
C ALA A 80 31.52 -13.52 -18.89
N LEU A 81 31.97 -12.69 -17.93
CA LEU A 81 33.08 -11.72 -17.94
C LEU A 81 32.64 -10.29 -18.38
N HIS A 82 32.95 -9.20 -17.68
CA HIS A 82 34.16 -8.86 -16.92
C HIS A 82 33.87 -8.00 -15.68
N ARG A 83 34.59 -8.28 -14.59
CA ARG A 83 34.83 -7.36 -13.46
C ARG A 83 35.76 -6.22 -13.89
N SER A 84 35.57 -5.05 -13.30
CA SER A 84 36.64 -4.06 -13.16
C SER A 84 36.48 -3.36 -11.81
N ASP A 85 37.47 -3.58 -10.95
CA ASP A 85 37.68 -2.87 -9.69
C ASP A 85 38.18 -1.45 -9.98
N SER A 86 37.74 -0.48 -9.17
CA SER A 86 38.48 0.77 -8.98
C SER A 86 38.31 1.27 -7.55
N ASN A 87 39.41 1.19 -6.80
CA ASN A 87 39.62 1.79 -5.48
C ASN A 87 40.31 3.16 -5.63
N ALA A 88 40.15 3.97 -4.57
CA ALA A 88 40.86 5.21 -4.20
C ALA A 88 40.25 6.54 -4.69
N SER A 89 40.20 7.65 -3.94
CA SER A 89 40.43 7.99 -2.51
C SER A 89 40.17 9.51 -2.34
N GLN A 90 39.92 9.93 -1.09
CA GLN A 90 40.18 11.25 -0.46
C GLN A 90 39.14 12.39 -0.51
N ASP A 91 38.50 12.57 0.66
CA ASP A 91 38.46 13.75 1.53
C ASP A 91 38.24 15.15 0.95
N LEU A 92 37.15 15.80 1.40
CA LEU A 92 37.21 17.15 1.99
C LEU A 92 36.03 17.36 2.94
N GLY A 93 36.32 17.73 4.18
CA GLY A 93 35.35 17.93 5.26
C GLY A 93 34.63 19.28 5.25
N GLY A 94 33.50 19.32 5.96
CA GLY A 94 32.73 20.52 6.25
C GLY A 94 31.64 20.23 7.28
N ILE A 95 31.98 20.37 8.56
CA ILE A 95 31.08 20.32 9.72
C ILE A 95 30.28 21.63 9.77
N ILE A 96 28.94 21.55 9.79
CA ILE A 96 28.08 22.62 10.33
C ILE A 96 26.97 21.95 11.15
N ASP A 97 27.08 22.06 12.47
CA ASP A 97 26.04 21.71 13.45
C ASP A 97 24.88 22.71 13.37
N TYR A 98 23.65 22.20 13.26
CA TYR A 98 22.45 22.93 13.65
C TYR A 98 21.64 22.08 14.63
N HIS A 99 21.73 22.43 15.92
CA HIS A 99 20.83 21.98 16.97
C HIS A 99 19.46 22.65 16.78
N ALA A 100 18.43 21.85 16.50
CA ALA A 100 17.04 22.19 16.80
C ALA A 100 16.41 21.01 17.53
N GLN A 101 16.02 21.21 18.79
CA GLN A 101 15.30 20.19 19.56
C GLN A 101 13.89 20.00 19.00
N PRO A 102 13.46 18.78 18.65
CA PRO A 102 12.06 18.49 18.41
C PRO A 102 11.28 18.39 19.73
N PRO A 103 9.98 18.70 19.74
CA PRO A 103 9.15 18.59 20.95
C PRO A 103 9.04 17.14 21.40
N PHE A 104 9.10 16.94 22.72
CA PHE A 104 8.93 15.63 23.37
C PHE A 104 7.58 15.03 23.00
N LEU A 105 7.61 13.89 22.30
CA LEU A 105 6.47 12.99 22.13
C LEU A 105 6.63 11.79 23.08
N PRO A 106 5.52 11.25 23.63
CA PRO A 106 5.58 10.15 24.59
C PRO A 106 6.07 8.83 23.93
N PRO A 107 6.64 7.89 24.71
CA PRO A 107 7.09 6.59 24.22
C PRO A 107 5.96 5.69 23.69
N ILE A 108 6.28 4.83 22.72
CA ILE A 108 5.34 3.96 21.99
C ILE A 108 4.67 2.85 22.84
N SER A 109 5.20 2.55 24.02
CA SER A 109 4.58 1.60 24.96
C SER A 109 3.15 1.96 25.34
N ASP A 110 2.80 3.24 25.28
CA ASP A 110 1.56 3.77 25.86
C ASP A 110 0.38 3.74 24.86
N VAL A 111 0.62 3.45 23.58
CA VAL A 111 -0.44 3.40 22.55
C VAL A 111 -0.97 1.98 22.33
N LEU A 112 -0.23 0.96 22.73
CA LEU A 112 -0.63 -0.46 22.58
C LEU A 112 -1.47 -1.00 23.74
N SER A 113 -1.80 -0.19 24.75
CA SER A 113 -2.45 -0.65 25.99
C SER A 113 -3.87 -0.11 26.23
N THR A 114 -4.51 0.56 25.26
CA THR A 114 -5.88 1.09 25.42
C THR A 114 -6.94 0.19 24.80
N THR A 115 -7.44 -0.77 25.58
CA THR A 115 -8.79 -1.32 25.37
C THR A 115 -9.83 -0.33 25.93
N PRO A 116 -10.76 0.24 25.14
CA PRO A 116 -11.82 1.06 25.70
C PRO A 116 -12.91 0.15 26.29
N SER A 117 -12.91 -0.02 27.62
CA SER A 117 -14.07 -0.53 28.34
C SER A 117 -15.10 0.59 28.49
N ASN A 118 -16.08 0.65 27.59
CA ASN A 118 -17.25 1.51 27.79
C ASN A 118 -18.27 0.81 28.70
N ARG A 119 -18.46 1.37 29.90
CA ARG A 119 -19.67 1.23 30.70
C ARG A 119 -20.29 2.62 30.85
N ASP A 120 -21.54 2.75 30.44
CA ASP A 120 -22.54 3.58 31.12
C ASP A 120 -23.94 3.21 30.59
N VAL A 121 -24.72 2.46 31.37
CA VAL A 121 -26.19 2.52 31.37
C VAL A 121 -26.70 2.30 32.80
N ILE A 122 -27.62 3.18 33.17
CA ILE A 122 -28.24 3.41 34.47
C ILE A 122 -29.26 2.32 34.87
N SER A 123 -29.28 2.02 36.18
CA SER A 123 -30.32 1.47 37.07
C SER A 123 -31.68 1.01 36.48
N ASP A 124 -32.09 -0.22 36.82
CA ASP A 124 -33.24 -0.45 37.73
C ASP A 124 -33.33 -1.92 38.24
N ALA A 125 -33.59 -2.06 39.55
CA ALA A 125 -33.85 -3.30 40.29
C ALA A 125 -35.38 -3.42 40.57
N PRO A 126 -35.99 -4.54 41.08
CA PRO A 126 -35.59 -5.18 42.35
C PRO A 126 -35.86 -6.72 42.55
N SER A 127 -35.20 -7.28 43.58
CA SER A 127 -35.65 -8.31 44.58
C SER A 127 -36.03 -9.74 44.11
N GLN A 128 -35.72 -10.89 44.74
CA GLN A 128 -34.96 -11.35 45.93
C GLN A 128 -34.99 -12.93 45.93
N PRO A 129 -34.62 -13.72 46.99
CA PRO A 129 -33.38 -14.50 47.12
C PRO A 129 -33.54 -16.04 47.25
N TYR A 130 -32.45 -16.82 47.20
CA TYR A 130 -32.28 -18.06 48.00
C TYR A 130 -30.81 -18.34 48.37
N SER A 131 -30.60 -18.55 49.67
CA SER A 131 -29.45 -19.02 50.50
C SER A 131 -28.75 -20.29 49.97
N GLY A 132 -27.43 -20.56 50.00
CA GLY A 132 -26.31 -20.40 50.96
C GLY A 132 -25.61 -21.80 51.11
N PRO A 133 -24.51 -22.06 51.85
CA PRO A 133 -23.23 -21.35 52.06
C PRO A 133 -22.00 -22.36 51.99
N PRO A 134 -20.84 -22.19 52.68
CA PRO A 134 -19.59 -21.65 52.10
C PRO A 134 -18.29 -22.45 52.43
N PHE A 135 -17.12 -22.00 51.96
CA PHE A 135 -15.84 -22.16 52.69
C PHE A 135 -14.89 -20.96 52.49
N GLU A 136 -14.15 -20.70 53.58
CA GLU A 136 -13.47 -19.49 54.11
C GLU A 136 -12.25 -18.90 53.35
N ARG A 137 -12.16 -17.55 53.25
CA ARG A 137 -11.28 -16.53 53.92
C ARG A 137 -9.79 -16.50 53.50
N ALA A 138 -9.25 -15.41 52.94
CA ALA A 138 -8.97 -14.06 53.48
C ALA A 138 -7.82 -14.08 54.54
N ASP A 139 -6.88 -13.14 54.67
CA ASP A 139 -6.65 -11.82 54.08
C ASP A 139 -5.24 -11.31 54.50
N SER A 140 -4.70 -10.37 53.72
CA SER A 140 -3.98 -9.14 54.12
C SER A 140 -2.82 -9.09 55.15
N GLY A 141 -1.70 -8.44 54.72
CA GLY A 141 -1.38 -7.09 55.24
C GLY A 141 -0.09 -6.86 56.08
N THR A 142 0.73 -5.93 55.56
CA THR A 142 1.44 -4.82 56.25
C THR A 142 2.75 -5.02 57.07
N LEU A 143 3.80 -4.35 56.55
CA LEU A 143 4.68 -3.33 57.15
C LEU A 143 5.84 -3.65 58.14
N LEU A 144 7.01 -3.09 57.75
CA LEU A 144 8.03 -2.35 58.51
C LEU A 144 9.10 -3.07 59.36
N ARG A 145 10.36 -2.78 58.96
CA ARG A 145 11.48 -2.26 59.79
C ARG A 145 12.17 -3.22 60.77
N GLY A 146 13.49 -3.39 60.62
CA GLY A 146 14.31 -3.92 61.71
C GLY A 146 15.73 -4.32 61.31
N SER A 147 16.67 -3.39 61.46
CA SER A 147 18.12 -3.58 61.45
C SER A 147 18.58 -4.65 62.46
N VAL A 148 19.58 -5.47 62.11
CA VAL A 148 20.63 -5.88 63.05
C VAL A 148 21.95 -6.09 62.29
N ASP A 149 22.97 -5.43 62.81
CA ASP A 149 24.36 -5.45 62.36
C ASP A 149 25.24 -6.05 63.48
N TRP A 150 26.45 -6.44 63.10
CA TRP A 150 27.64 -6.75 63.92
C TRP A 150 27.88 -8.17 64.49
N SER A 151 28.96 -8.80 64.02
CA SER A 151 30.14 -9.06 64.87
C SER A 151 31.43 -9.27 64.06
N VAL A 152 32.48 -8.63 64.56
CA VAL A 152 33.88 -8.55 64.10
C VAL A 152 34.72 -9.67 64.73
N ILE A 153 35.78 -10.15 64.06
CA ILE A 153 37.16 -10.37 64.59
C ILE A 153 38.12 -10.68 63.41
N SER A 154 39.24 -9.96 63.39
CA SER A 154 40.38 -10.02 62.44
C SER A 154 41.48 -11.03 62.86
N PRO A 155 42.76 -10.94 62.41
CA PRO A 155 43.30 -11.46 61.14
C PRO A 155 44.52 -12.40 61.35
N GLY A 156 44.98 -13.08 60.29
CA GLY A 156 46.22 -13.86 60.34
C GLY A 156 46.93 -13.97 58.98
N HIS A 157 48.06 -13.27 58.84
CA HIS A 157 48.99 -13.37 57.71
C HIS A 157 49.94 -14.58 57.84
N LYS A 158 50.30 -15.21 56.71
CA LYS A 158 51.70 -15.35 56.23
C LYS A 158 51.81 -16.07 54.86
N HIS A 159 52.54 -15.40 53.97
CA HIS A 159 53.21 -15.70 52.69
C HIS A 159 53.29 -17.13 52.11
N SER A 160 53.13 -17.24 50.78
CA SER A 160 54.06 -17.89 49.82
C SER A 160 53.62 -17.67 48.36
N SER A 161 54.54 -17.24 47.50
CA SER A 161 54.46 -17.19 46.03
C SER A 161 55.73 -17.81 45.45
N PRO A 162 55.84 -18.16 44.15
CA PRO A 162 54.85 -18.62 43.19
C PRO A 162 55.27 -19.97 42.54
N SER A 163 54.36 -20.66 41.83
CA SER A 163 54.79 -21.59 40.77
C SER A 163 53.92 -21.39 39.54
N LEU A 164 54.58 -21.24 38.39
CA LEU A 164 53.97 -21.07 37.09
C LEU A 164 53.34 -22.38 36.64
N SER A 165 52.01 -22.37 36.47
CA SER A 165 51.32 -23.32 35.62
C SER A 165 50.30 -22.56 34.77
N GLN A 166 50.52 -22.66 33.46
CA GLN A 166 49.74 -22.16 32.32
C GLN A 166 48.31 -21.72 32.65
N LYS A 167 48.04 -20.41 32.54
CA LYS A 167 46.66 -19.89 32.42
C LYS A 167 46.07 -20.35 31.09
N ARG A 168 45.16 -21.32 31.12
CA ARG A 168 44.01 -21.32 30.21
C ARG A 168 43.19 -20.08 30.54
N SER A 169 42.93 -19.22 29.55
CA SER A 169 41.90 -18.18 29.67
C SER A 169 40.55 -18.86 29.93
N PRO A 170 39.84 -18.53 31.02
CA PRO A 170 38.44 -18.90 31.19
C PRO A 170 37.60 -17.88 30.41
N ASN A 171 36.94 -18.38 29.37
CA ASN A 171 35.70 -17.89 28.74
C ASN A 171 35.40 -16.39 28.84
N ASP A 172 35.47 -15.73 27.68
CA ASP A 172 34.62 -14.58 27.34
C ASP A 172 33.16 -14.97 27.58
N VAL A 173 32.61 -14.55 28.72
CA VAL A 173 31.17 -14.48 28.91
C VAL A 173 30.71 -13.33 28.04
N ASN A 174 30.21 -13.66 26.85
CA ASN A 174 29.60 -12.73 25.92
C ASN A 174 28.66 -11.78 26.67
N HIS A 175 28.92 -10.48 26.58
CA HIS A 175 27.91 -9.45 26.78
C HIS A 175 26.86 -9.60 25.66
N ILE A 176 25.94 -10.55 25.81
CA ILE A 176 24.74 -10.63 24.97
C ILE A 176 23.86 -9.46 25.41
N SER A 177 23.68 -8.48 24.53
CA SER A 177 22.71 -7.41 24.73
C SER A 177 21.35 -8.04 25.08
N PRO A 178 20.59 -7.50 26.07
CA PRO A 178 19.22 -7.96 26.34
C PRO A 178 18.29 -7.77 25.11
N PHE A 179 18.74 -7.01 24.11
CA PHE A 179 18.04 -6.74 22.85
C PHE A 179 18.57 -7.53 21.64
N SER A 180 19.29 -8.65 21.84
CA SER A 180 19.81 -9.45 20.72
C SER A 180 18.67 -10.08 19.90
N ASN A 181 18.19 -9.35 18.87
CA ASN A 181 17.09 -9.78 18.03
C ASN A 181 17.58 -10.62 16.84
N SER A 182 17.65 -11.95 17.06
CA SER A 182 18.02 -12.89 16.00
C SER A 182 17.04 -12.91 14.81
N ALA A 183 15.81 -12.40 14.97
CA ALA A 183 14.80 -12.41 13.91
C ALA A 183 15.11 -11.45 12.75
N PHE A 184 15.91 -10.41 12.99
CA PHE A 184 16.42 -9.45 12.00
C PHE A 184 17.89 -9.66 11.66
N SER A 185 18.55 -10.64 12.27
CA SER A 185 19.92 -10.98 11.98
C SER A 185 19.95 -12.11 10.95
N PRO A 186 20.75 -12.00 9.87
CA PRO A 186 20.90 -13.13 8.95
C PRO A 186 21.51 -14.31 9.70
N ASN A 187 20.89 -15.49 9.62
CA ASN A 187 21.45 -16.71 10.17
C ASN A 187 22.87 -16.93 9.63
N SER A 188 23.88 -16.90 10.51
CA SER A 188 25.29 -17.03 10.16
C SER A 188 25.66 -18.43 9.64
N SER A 189 24.84 -19.44 9.95
CA SER A 189 24.88 -20.75 9.31
C SER A 189 24.05 -20.72 8.02
N ILE A 190 24.69 -20.82 6.87
CA ILE A 190 24.03 -20.93 5.57
C ILE A 190 23.27 -22.27 5.51
N SER A 191 22.04 -22.29 6.02
CA SER A 191 21.10 -23.37 5.77
C SER A 191 20.54 -23.15 4.37
N LEU A 192 21.01 -23.92 3.38
CA LEU A 192 20.51 -23.88 1.99
C LEU A 192 19.12 -24.53 1.88
N SER A 193 18.18 -24.15 2.74
CA SER A 193 16.83 -24.70 2.80
C SER A 193 15.79 -23.59 2.87
N TRP A 194 14.62 -23.85 2.30
CA TRP A 194 13.47 -22.98 2.50
C TRP A 194 13.11 -22.89 4.00
N PRO A 195 12.64 -21.74 4.48
CA PRO A 195 12.40 -21.46 5.91
C PRO A 195 11.09 -22.06 6.46
N VAL A 196 10.58 -23.11 5.82
CA VAL A 196 9.33 -23.79 6.17
C VAL A 196 9.62 -25.13 6.83
N LYS A 197 8.85 -25.48 7.87
CA LYS A 197 9.14 -26.63 8.74
C LYS A 197 8.33 -27.87 8.40
N ASN A 198 7.21 -27.71 7.71
CA ASN A 198 6.26 -28.80 7.45
C ASN A 198 5.48 -28.57 6.13
N PRO A 199 4.74 -29.58 5.63
CA PRO A 199 3.99 -29.46 4.38
C PRO A 199 2.90 -28.38 4.38
N HIS A 200 2.35 -28.02 5.55
CA HIS A 200 1.34 -26.96 5.65
C HIS A 200 1.99 -25.58 5.42
N GLU A 201 3.07 -25.27 6.12
CA GLU A 201 3.85 -24.04 5.91
C GLU A 201 4.38 -23.94 4.47
N ALA A 202 4.82 -25.05 3.87
CA ALA A 202 5.23 -25.06 2.47
C ALA A 202 4.08 -24.68 1.52
N ARG A 203 2.84 -25.12 1.78
CA ARG A 203 1.66 -24.72 1.00
C ARG A 203 1.31 -23.24 1.20
N LEU A 204 1.37 -22.73 2.43
CA LEU A 204 1.14 -21.31 2.72
C LEU A 204 2.17 -20.44 2.00
N PHE A 205 3.44 -20.80 2.10
CA PHE A 205 4.54 -20.06 1.48
C PHE A 205 4.44 -20.09 -0.05
N HIS A 206 4.10 -21.24 -0.64
CA HIS A 206 3.82 -21.33 -2.07
C HIS A 206 2.61 -20.47 -2.46
N HIS A 207 1.53 -20.52 -1.68
CA HIS A 207 0.31 -19.74 -1.91
C HIS A 207 0.60 -18.23 -1.90
N TYR A 208 1.44 -17.73 -0.98
CA TYR A 208 1.90 -16.34 -1.00
C TYR A 208 2.53 -15.96 -2.34
N ILE A 209 3.48 -16.76 -2.84
CA ILE A 209 4.24 -16.48 -4.08
C ILE A 209 3.33 -16.46 -5.31
N VAL A 210 2.33 -17.33 -5.37
CA VAL A 210 1.52 -17.51 -6.60
C VAL A 210 0.19 -16.75 -6.59
N ALA A 211 -0.26 -16.29 -5.42
CA ALA A 211 -1.58 -15.68 -5.29
C ALA A 211 -1.59 -14.32 -4.57
N CYS A 212 -0.65 -14.06 -3.66
CA CYS A 212 -0.66 -12.81 -2.88
C CYS A 212 0.36 -11.78 -3.39
N SER A 213 1.58 -12.20 -3.72
CA SER A 213 2.66 -11.27 -4.08
C SER A 213 2.40 -10.50 -5.37
N ASP A 214 1.65 -11.08 -6.31
CA ASP A 214 1.28 -10.44 -7.57
C ASP A 214 0.44 -9.17 -7.37
N TRP A 215 -0.35 -9.10 -6.30
CA TRP A 215 -1.10 -7.89 -5.98
C TRP A 215 -0.19 -6.77 -5.50
N ILE A 216 0.88 -7.14 -4.82
CA ILE A 216 1.83 -6.22 -4.22
C ILE A 216 2.72 -5.63 -5.32
N ASP A 217 3.20 -6.49 -6.22
CA ASP A 217 4.13 -6.19 -7.29
C ASP A 217 3.51 -5.57 -8.56
N VAL A 218 2.21 -5.26 -8.58
CA VAL A 218 1.49 -4.86 -9.81
C VAL A 218 2.10 -3.65 -10.54
N CYS A 219 2.79 -2.76 -9.81
CA CYS A 219 3.53 -1.62 -10.37
C CYS A 219 5.03 -1.73 -10.08
N ASP A 220 5.58 -2.94 -10.03
CA ASP A 220 7.00 -3.22 -9.81
C ASP A 220 7.54 -4.16 -10.89
N SER A 221 8.28 -3.59 -11.84
CA SER A 221 8.84 -4.31 -12.99
C SER A 221 9.80 -5.44 -12.59
N ARG A 222 10.38 -5.36 -11.39
CA ARG A 222 11.29 -6.38 -10.85
C ARG A 222 10.60 -7.39 -9.95
N ARG A 223 9.33 -7.18 -9.61
CA ARG A 223 8.50 -8.06 -8.77
C ARG A 223 9.20 -8.46 -7.47
N HIS A 224 9.63 -7.49 -6.67
CA HIS A 224 10.47 -7.72 -5.50
C HIS A 224 9.76 -8.58 -4.44
N PHE A 225 8.45 -8.43 -4.23
CA PHE A 225 7.70 -9.25 -3.26
C PHE A 225 7.54 -10.71 -3.71
N THR A 226 7.52 -10.97 -5.02
CA THR A 226 7.48 -12.32 -5.57
C THR A 226 8.87 -12.95 -5.62
N ARG A 227 9.93 -12.17 -5.90
CA ARG A 227 11.26 -12.71 -6.26
C ARG A 227 12.33 -12.56 -5.18
N GLU A 228 12.29 -11.48 -4.41
CA GLU A 228 13.32 -11.15 -3.42
C GLU A 228 12.87 -11.47 -2.00
N VAL A 229 11.64 -11.09 -1.63
CA VAL A 229 11.08 -11.30 -0.29
C VAL A 229 11.09 -12.78 0.12
N PRO A 230 10.73 -13.76 -0.72
CA PRO A 230 10.83 -15.18 -0.37
C PRO A 230 12.26 -15.66 -0.07
N LYS A 231 13.27 -15.08 -0.73
CA LYS A 231 14.69 -15.39 -0.47
C LYS A 231 15.15 -14.78 0.85
N ARG A 232 14.69 -13.58 1.16
CA ARG A 232 14.94 -12.92 2.45
C ARG A 232 14.29 -13.69 3.60
N ALA A 233 13.09 -14.24 3.39
CA ALA A 233 12.43 -15.08 4.38
C ALA A 233 13.27 -16.29 4.82
N ALA A 234 14.19 -16.79 3.99
CA ALA A 234 15.14 -17.85 4.35
C ALA A 234 16.12 -17.44 5.48
N HIS A 235 16.36 -16.13 5.61
CA HIS A 235 17.34 -15.55 6.54
C HIS A 235 16.69 -14.82 7.70
N PHE A 236 15.48 -14.29 7.51
CA PHE A 236 14.78 -13.43 8.45
C PHE A 236 13.46 -14.06 8.91
N PRO A 237 13.42 -14.70 10.10
CA PRO A 237 12.21 -15.33 10.65
C PRO A 237 10.98 -14.43 10.68
N VAL A 238 11.16 -13.13 10.90
CA VAL A 238 10.06 -12.15 10.91
C VAL A 238 9.32 -12.12 9.56
N ILE A 239 10.05 -12.18 8.45
CA ILE A 239 9.46 -12.18 7.10
C ILE A 239 8.70 -13.49 6.86
N VAL A 240 9.24 -14.63 7.31
CA VAL A 240 8.54 -15.91 7.17
C VAL A 240 7.19 -15.88 7.87
N ASN A 241 7.15 -15.36 9.09
CA ASN A 241 5.93 -15.30 9.88
C ASN A 241 4.91 -14.34 9.25
N ALA A 242 5.35 -13.20 8.72
CA ALA A 242 4.48 -12.29 7.98
C ALA A 242 3.88 -12.94 6.71
N ILE A 243 4.71 -13.65 5.93
CA ILE A 243 4.27 -14.40 4.74
C ILE A 243 3.22 -15.46 5.10
N LEU A 244 3.51 -16.29 6.12
CA LEU A 244 2.64 -17.39 6.52
C LEU A 244 1.32 -16.88 7.10
N GLY A 245 1.35 -15.81 7.89
CA GLY A 245 0.16 -15.14 8.42
C GLY A 245 -0.75 -14.63 7.30
N LEU A 246 -0.20 -13.85 6.38
CA LEU A 246 -0.95 -13.32 5.23
C LEU A 246 -1.56 -14.44 4.37
N ALA A 247 -0.76 -15.45 4.00
CA ALA A 247 -1.23 -16.55 3.16
C ALA A 247 -2.31 -17.40 3.85
N SER A 248 -2.16 -17.66 5.15
CA SER A 248 -3.14 -18.40 5.93
C SER A 248 -4.48 -17.68 5.95
N ARG A 249 -4.48 -16.36 6.19
CA ARG A 249 -5.71 -15.57 6.19
C ARG A 249 -6.35 -15.56 4.82
N HIS A 250 -5.57 -15.32 3.78
CA HIS A 250 -6.10 -15.29 2.42
C HIS A 250 -6.73 -16.62 2.00
N LEU A 251 -6.10 -17.77 2.31
CA LEU A 251 -6.68 -19.08 2.01
C LEU A 251 -8.02 -19.33 2.70
N TRP A 252 -8.17 -18.87 3.95
CA TRP A 252 -9.45 -18.91 4.66
C TRP A 252 -10.50 -18.01 3.97
N LEU A 253 -10.13 -16.78 3.62
CA LEU A 253 -11.03 -15.83 2.95
C LEU A 253 -11.56 -16.32 1.60
N VAL A 254 -10.75 -17.07 0.83
CA VAL A 254 -11.20 -17.70 -0.43
C VAL A 254 -11.85 -19.08 -0.25
N GLY A 255 -12.16 -19.48 0.99
CA GLY A 255 -12.85 -20.74 1.29
C GLY A 255 -12.02 -22.00 1.02
N LYS A 256 -10.69 -21.90 0.94
CA LYS A 256 -9.78 -23.03 0.77
C LYS A 256 -9.32 -23.65 2.10
N GLN A 257 -9.66 -23.02 3.22
CA GLN A 257 -9.46 -23.50 4.59
C GLN A 257 -10.70 -23.18 5.42
N ASP A 258 -11.06 -24.06 6.35
CA ASP A 258 -12.26 -23.91 7.18
C ASP A 258 -12.09 -22.87 8.31
N GLU A 259 -10.85 -22.66 8.78
CA GLU A 259 -10.51 -21.81 9.92
C GLU A 259 -9.39 -20.82 9.57
N ASP A 260 -9.45 -19.60 10.10
CA ASP A 260 -8.32 -18.68 10.06
C ASP A 260 -7.26 -19.09 11.10
N ARG A 261 -6.12 -19.57 10.61
CA ARG A 261 -4.94 -19.93 11.44
C ARG A 261 -3.80 -18.91 11.33
N SER A 262 -4.07 -17.71 10.80
CA SER A 262 -3.04 -16.70 10.59
C SER A 262 -2.47 -16.15 11.90
N GLN A 263 -3.26 -16.08 12.96
CA GLN A 263 -2.90 -15.41 14.21
C GLN A 263 -1.60 -15.95 14.82
N LEU A 264 -1.39 -17.27 14.77
CA LEU A 264 -0.19 -17.89 15.34
C LEU A 264 1.12 -17.41 14.68
N TYR A 265 1.08 -17.05 13.40
CA TYR A 265 2.23 -16.51 12.68
C TYR A 265 2.34 -15.01 12.89
N VAL A 266 1.21 -14.30 12.91
CA VAL A 266 1.14 -12.86 13.17
C VAL A 266 1.71 -12.53 14.54
N ASP A 267 1.33 -13.26 15.59
CA ASP A 267 1.84 -13.09 16.94
C ASP A 267 3.37 -13.24 17.02
N GLN A 268 3.94 -14.21 16.30
CA GLN A 268 5.38 -14.41 16.24
C GLN A 268 6.10 -13.29 15.47
N CYS A 269 5.47 -12.78 14.41
CA CYS A 269 5.97 -11.62 13.67
C CYS A 269 5.98 -10.38 14.57
N LEU A 270 4.85 -10.10 15.23
CA LEU A 270 4.66 -8.98 16.15
C LEU A 270 5.65 -9.03 17.32
N GLN A 271 5.84 -10.19 17.95
CA GLN A 271 6.81 -10.34 19.03
C GLN A 271 8.23 -9.95 18.56
N SER A 272 8.60 -10.32 17.34
CA SER A 272 9.90 -9.95 16.77
C SER A 272 9.99 -8.44 16.52
N LEU A 273 8.92 -7.82 16.00
CA LEU A 273 8.85 -6.38 15.73
C LEU A 273 8.91 -5.55 17.02
N ILE A 274 8.19 -5.95 18.07
CA ILE A 274 8.20 -5.27 19.38
C ILE A 274 9.61 -5.23 19.95
N VAL A 275 10.30 -6.38 19.98
CA VAL A 275 11.68 -6.46 20.48
C VAL A 275 12.63 -5.57 19.66
N ALA A 276 12.44 -5.48 18.33
CA ALA A 276 13.23 -4.59 17.48
C ALA A 276 12.94 -3.10 17.73
N LEU A 277 11.69 -2.74 18.05
CA LEU A 277 11.30 -1.36 18.35
C LEU A 277 11.77 -0.87 19.72
N GLU A 278 11.97 -1.79 20.67
CA GLU A 278 12.48 -1.49 22.01
C GLU A 278 14.00 -1.26 22.04
N ASP A 279 14.74 -1.68 21.02
CA ASP A 279 16.18 -1.48 20.91
C ASP A 279 16.50 -0.05 20.44
N PRO A 280 17.11 0.81 21.28
CA PRO A 280 17.46 2.18 20.91
C PRO A 280 18.51 2.29 19.81
N LEU A 281 19.20 1.18 19.50
CA LEU A 281 20.24 1.10 18.48
C LEU A 281 19.78 0.37 17.21
N ALA A 282 18.54 -0.12 17.18
CA ALA A 282 18.01 -0.82 16.01
C ALA A 282 17.92 0.14 14.81
N HIS A 283 18.54 -0.27 13.71
CA HIS A 283 18.39 0.38 12.43
C HIS A 283 17.20 -0.28 11.72
N TRP A 284 16.16 0.49 11.42
CA TRP A 284 15.04 -0.02 10.62
C TRP A 284 15.51 -0.14 9.19
N ASP A 285 15.52 -1.36 8.67
CA ASP A 285 15.96 -1.69 7.31
C ASP A 285 14.77 -2.07 6.42
N GLU A 286 15.06 -2.52 5.19
CA GLU A 286 14.01 -2.98 4.28
C GLU A 286 13.25 -4.22 4.78
N ASN A 287 13.88 -5.07 5.59
CA ASN A 287 13.25 -6.30 6.08
C ASN A 287 12.18 -5.95 7.13
N PHE A 288 12.47 -4.96 7.98
CA PHE A 288 11.50 -4.38 8.90
C PHE A 288 10.30 -3.79 8.14
N LEU A 289 10.55 -2.95 7.13
CA LEU A 289 9.47 -2.36 6.33
C LEU A 289 8.60 -3.43 5.64
N VAL A 290 9.22 -4.44 5.03
CA VAL A 290 8.50 -5.55 4.38
C VAL A 290 7.61 -6.30 5.37
N ALA A 291 8.11 -6.63 6.56
CA ALA A 291 7.31 -7.32 7.57
C ALA A 291 6.06 -6.50 7.95
N VAL A 292 6.23 -5.19 8.19
CA VAL A 292 5.12 -4.29 8.52
C VAL A 292 4.12 -4.16 7.37
N ILE A 293 4.57 -4.07 6.11
CA ILE A 293 3.69 -4.03 4.93
C ILE A 293 2.86 -5.30 4.79
N LEU A 294 3.46 -6.47 5.03
CA LEU A 294 2.75 -7.75 4.96
C LEU A 294 1.71 -7.89 6.08
N LEU A 295 2.02 -7.40 7.29
CA LEU A 295 1.03 -7.32 8.38
C LEU A 295 -0.08 -6.31 8.06
N ARG A 296 0.27 -5.16 7.48
CA ARG A 296 -0.72 -4.19 6.99
C ARG A 296 -1.66 -4.80 5.96
N LEU A 297 -1.14 -5.54 4.97
CA LEU A 297 -1.96 -6.21 3.98
C LEU A 297 -2.86 -7.30 4.60
N HIS A 298 -2.38 -7.97 5.65
CA HIS A 298 -3.15 -8.96 6.41
C HIS A 298 -4.32 -8.35 7.18
N GLU A 299 -4.18 -7.13 7.72
CA GLU A 299 -5.31 -6.32 8.24
C GLU A 299 -6.28 -5.95 7.11
N GLU A 300 -5.72 -5.47 6.00
CA GLU A 300 -6.46 -4.88 4.88
C GLU A 300 -7.45 -5.86 4.22
N ILE A 301 -7.06 -7.13 4.08
CA ILE A 301 -7.92 -8.19 3.53
C ILE A 301 -8.94 -8.73 4.55
N GLY A 302 -8.81 -8.38 5.83
CA GLY A 302 -9.65 -8.87 6.91
C GLY A 302 -11.07 -8.28 6.93
N GLU A 303 -11.90 -8.74 7.87
CA GLU A 303 -13.26 -8.18 8.06
C GLU A 303 -13.23 -6.77 8.66
N ASP A 304 -12.27 -6.52 9.55
CA ASP A 304 -12.03 -5.25 10.22
C ASP A 304 -10.60 -4.77 9.90
N ASP A 305 -10.49 -3.70 9.12
CA ASP A 305 -9.21 -2.98 8.93
C ASP A 305 -8.94 -2.12 10.18
N GLU A 306 -8.25 -2.69 11.16
CA GLU A 306 -7.89 -2.03 12.43
C GLU A 306 -6.80 -0.96 12.28
N GLN A 307 -6.11 -0.90 11.14
CA GLN A 307 -5.11 0.13 10.83
C GLN A 307 -3.92 0.24 11.78
N CYS A 308 -3.64 -0.79 12.59
CA CYS A 308 -2.51 -0.76 13.52
C CYS A 308 -1.17 -0.62 12.79
N HIS A 309 -0.95 -1.39 11.73
CA HIS A 309 0.29 -1.34 10.96
C HIS A 309 0.33 -0.18 9.95
N HIS A 310 -0.80 0.46 9.66
CA HIS A 310 -0.86 1.66 8.80
C HIS A 310 -0.04 2.80 9.41
N PHE A 311 -0.33 3.17 10.66
CA PHE A 311 0.43 4.20 11.39
C PHE A 311 1.91 3.83 11.55
N GLY A 312 2.20 2.54 11.72
CA GLY A 312 3.56 2.01 11.73
C GLY A 312 4.32 2.34 10.44
N THR A 313 3.74 2.02 9.27
CA THR A 313 4.36 2.32 7.97
C THR A 313 4.55 3.82 7.73
N ALA A 314 3.56 4.65 8.08
CA ALA A 314 3.65 6.10 7.99
C ALA A 314 4.85 6.63 8.78
N ARG A 315 5.00 6.20 10.05
CA ARG A 315 6.09 6.64 10.91
C ARG A 315 7.46 6.27 10.36
N ILE A 316 7.62 5.05 9.85
CA ILE A 316 8.89 4.58 9.26
C ILE A 316 9.24 5.40 8.02
N LEU A 317 8.31 5.49 7.06
CA LEU A 317 8.56 6.14 5.78
C LEU A 317 8.71 7.66 5.90
N ASN A 318 8.05 8.29 6.87
CA ASN A 318 8.24 9.71 7.17
C ASN A 318 9.58 9.97 7.89
N SER A 319 10.12 8.99 8.62
CA SER A 319 11.39 9.12 9.34
C SER A 319 12.61 8.86 8.45
N ILE A 320 12.49 7.98 7.44
CA ILE A 320 13.61 7.58 6.58
C ILE A 320 13.24 7.87 5.12
N SER A 321 13.40 9.13 4.70
CA SER A 321 13.00 9.58 3.36
C SER A 321 13.68 8.84 2.21
N SER A 322 14.91 8.34 2.41
CA SER A 322 15.67 7.62 1.38
C SER A 322 14.98 6.32 0.94
N PHE A 323 14.11 5.74 1.77
CA PHE A 323 13.40 4.51 1.44
C PHE A 323 12.58 4.62 0.16
N ALA A 324 12.02 5.80 -0.13
CA ALA A 324 11.22 6.04 -1.32
C ALA A 324 12.03 6.43 -2.57
N ALA A 325 13.37 6.51 -2.48
CA ALA A 325 14.22 6.97 -3.58
C ALA A 325 15.50 6.13 -3.83
N ASP A 326 15.84 5.19 -2.95
CA ASP A 326 17.09 4.42 -3.01
C ASP A 326 17.09 3.25 -4.03
N GLY A 327 16.00 3.00 -4.74
CA GLY A 327 15.89 1.81 -5.58
C GLY A 327 15.54 0.53 -4.81
N GLY A 328 15.43 -0.55 -5.59
CA GLY A 328 15.32 -1.92 -5.07
C GLY A 328 14.09 -2.15 -4.19
N LEU A 329 14.23 -3.06 -3.22
CA LEU A 329 13.13 -3.48 -2.36
C LEU A 329 12.58 -2.35 -1.48
N ARG A 330 13.41 -1.40 -1.04
CA ARG A 330 12.94 -0.25 -0.22
C ARG A 330 12.00 0.65 -0.98
N GLU A 331 12.39 1.01 -2.20
CA GLU A 331 11.58 1.86 -3.06
C GLU A 331 10.29 1.14 -3.45
N SER A 332 10.37 -0.12 -3.88
CA SER A 332 9.19 -0.95 -4.18
C SER A 332 8.21 -1.04 -3.00
N ALA A 333 8.72 -1.34 -1.80
CA ALA A 333 7.94 -1.38 -0.57
C ALA A 333 7.28 -0.03 -0.24
N SER A 334 7.98 1.09 -0.46
CA SER A 334 7.43 2.43 -0.27
C SER A 334 6.24 2.69 -1.20
N TRP A 335 6.35 2.32 -2.48
CA TRP A 335 5.24 2.45 -3.45
C TRP A 335 4.03 1.58 -3.10
N VAL A 336 4.24 0.38 -2.52
CA VAL A 336 3.15 -0.44 -1.97
C VAL A 336 2.46 0.30 -0.83
N SER A 337 3.23 0.81 0.14
CA SER A 337 2.69 1.56 1.27
C SER A 337 1.95 2.83 0.83
N LEU A 338 2.41 3.52 -0.22
CA LEU A 338 1.69 4.66 -0.79
C LEU A 338 0.28 4.26 -1.25
N ARG A 339 0.13 3.12 -1.95
CA ARG A 339 -1.18 2.61 -2.38
C ARG A 339 -2.07 2.24 -1.20
N GLN A 340 -1.51 1.68 -0.13
CA GLN A 340 -2.25 1.40 1.11
C GLN A 340 -2.71 2.69 1.80
N HIS A 341 -1.91 3.75 1.78
CA HIS A 341 -2.30 5.06 2.30
C HIS A 341 -3.40 5.72 1.47
N ILE A 342 -3.32 5.60 0.15
CA ILE A 342 -4.37 6.04 -0.77
C ILE A 342 -5.70 5.36 -0.45
N TYR A 343 -5.70 4.04 -0.28
CA TYR A 343 -6.91 3.28 0.06
C TYR A 343 -7.57 3.82 1.33
N VAL A 344 -6.80 3.98 2.41
CA VAL A 344 -7.32 4.50 3.70
C VAL A 344 -7.84 5.92 3.56
N SER A 345 -7.04 6.82 2.97
CA SER A 345 -7.43 8.22 2.80
C SER A 345 -8.70 8.37 1.97
N LEU A 346 -8.84 7.63 0.88
CA LEU A 346 -10.04 7.66 0.03
C LEU A 346 -11.29 7.11 0.73
N THR A 347 -11.20 5.92 1.33
CA THR A 347 -12.37 5.23 1.90
C THR A 347 -12.81 5.78 3.24
N LYS A 348 -11.88 6.34 4.02
CA LYS A 348 -12.18 6.98 5.32
C LYS A 348 -12.34 8.50 5.22
N GLN A 349 -12.04 9.09 4.06
CA GLN A 349 -12.03 10.54 3.84
C GLN A 349 -11.17 11.27 4.88
N GLN A 350 -9.96 10.75 5.10
CA GLN A 350 -9.03 11.23 6.12
C GLN A 350 -7.78 11.86 5.51
N PRO A 351 -7.11 12.78 6.24
CA PRO A 351 -5.87 13.40 5.81
C PRO A 351 -4.79 12.38 5.44
N PHE A 352 -3.96 12.75 4.46
CA PHE A 352 -2.93 11.87 3.92
C PHE A 352 -1.68 11.86 4.82
N ASN A 353 -1.53 10.82 5.65
CA ASN A 353 -0.50 10.73 6.69
C ASN A 353 0.90 10.27 6.20
N LEU A 354 1.25 10.52 4.94
CA LEU A 354 2.51 10.11 4.34
C LEU A 354 3.15 11.27 3.55
N SER A 355 4.44 11.53 3.80
CA SER A 355 5.19 12.59 3.13
C SER A 355 5.45 12.23 1.67
N LEU A 356 4.72 12.88 0.75
CA LEU A 356 4.90 12.70 -0.69
C LEU A 356 6.24 13.26 -1.19
N ASP A 357 6.86 14.19 -0.46
CA ASP A 357 8.18 14.74 -0.81
C ASP A 357 9.26 13.65 -0.89
N ASN A 358 9.13 12.60 -0.08
CA ASN A 358 10.09 11.49 -0.04
C ASN A 358 10.17 10.74 -1.39
N TYR A 359 9.09 10.76 -2.18
CA TYR A 359 9.01 10.06 -3.46
C TYR A 359 9.57 10.88 -4.62
N LYS A 360 9.74 12.21 -4.49
CA LYS A 360 10.12 13.09 -5.62
C LYS A 360 11.43 12.71 -6.31
N HIS A 361 12.33 12.04 -5.60
CA HIS A 361 13.62 11.59 -6.15
C HIS A 361 13.60 10.14 -6.65
N SER A 362 12.45 9.47 -6.59
CA SER A 362 12.26 8.11 -7.09
C SER A 362 12.71 7.94 -8.54
N SER A 363 13.22 6.74 -8.84
CA SER A 363 13.58 6.32 -10.19
C SER A 363 12.38 6.33 -11.16
N VAL A 364 11.17 6.09 -10.64
CA VAL A 364 9.88 6.12 -11.36
C VAL A 364 9.69 7.40 -12.19
N PHE A 365 10.18 8.55 -11.73
CA PHE A 365 10.04 9.82 -12.45
C PHE A 365 11.04 9.99 -13.61
N ARG A 366 11.96 9.04 -13.79
CA ARG A 366 13.02 9.06 -14.82
C ARG A 366 12.98 7.85 -15.75
N GLU A 367 12.34 6.77 -15.34
CA GLU A 367 12.14 5.55 -16.14
C GLU A 367 10.94 5.70 -17.10
N TYR A 368 10.82 4.82 -18.11
CA TYR A 368 9.80 4.96 -19.16
C TYR A 368 8.97 3.68 -19.39
N ASP A 369 9.13 2.68 -18.53
CA ASP A 369 8.29 1.49 -18.52
C ASP A 369 6.87 1.75 -18.00
N ASP A 370 5.97 0.80 -18.23
CA ASP A 370 4.56 0.92 -17.88
C ASP A 370 4.36 1.03 -16.36
N GLU A 371 5.18 0.35 -15.55
CA GLU A 371 5.16 0.44 -14.09
C GLU A 371 5.49 1.85 -13.59
N ALA A 372 6.50 2.49 -14.18
CA ALA A 372 6.84 3.88 -13.91
C ALA A 372 5.67 4.81 -14.28
N TRP A 373 5.04 4.63 -15.45
CA TRP A 373 3.87 5.42 -15.86
C TRP A 373 2.67 5.24 -14.92
N ALA A 374 2.40 4.02 -14.46
CA ALA A 374 1.36 3.75 -13.48
C ALA A 374 1.66 4.39 -12.12
N ASN A 375 2.89 4.26 -11.60
CA ASN A 375 3.26 4.87 -10.32
C ASN A 375 3.18 6.41 -10.35
N ARG A 376 3.42 7.05 -11.50
CA ARG A 376 3.26 8.51 -11.65
C ARG A 376 1.82 8.99 -11.45
N ILE A 377 0.84 8.30 -12.02
CA ILE A 377 -0.58 8.68 -11.83
C ILE A 377 -1.09 8.26 -10.45
N VAL A 378 -0.56 7.18 -9.87
CA VAL A 378 -0.78 6.85 -8.45
C VAL A 378 -0.30 7.98 -7.54
N TYR A 379 0.91 8.52 -7.79
CA TYR A 379 1.45 9.66 -7.07
C TYR A 379 0.59 10.92 -7.26
N GLN A 380 0.13 11.20 -8.49
CA GLN A 380 -0.77 12.31 -8.76
C GLN A 380 -2.09 12.18 -7.99
N PHE A 381 -2.65 10.96 -7.90
CA PHE A 381 -3.85 10.73 -7.12
C PHE A 381 -3.63 10.95 -5.62
N ALA A 382 -2.47 10.54 -5.10
CA ALA A 382 -2.08 10.83 -3.72
C ALA A 382 -1.96 12.34 -3.45
N LEU A 383 -1.39 13.11 -4.39
CA LEU A 383 -1.36 14.57 -4.30
C LEU A 383 -2.76 15.16 -4.24
N ILE A 384 -3.69 14.68 -5.08
CA ILE A 384 -5.09 15.13 -5.04
C ILE A 384 -5.71 14.85 -3.67
N LEU A 385 -5.58 13.63 -3.15
CA LEU A 385 -6.09 13.26 -1.83
C LEU A 385 -5.51 14.14 -0.70
N GLN A 386 -4.21 14.38 -0.73
CA GLN A 386 -3.53 15.22 0.27
C GLN A 386 -4.13 16.62 0.36
N HIS A 387 -4.47 17.25 -0.77
CA HIS A 387 -5.02 18.61 -0.79
C HIS A 387 -6.54 18.64 -0.64
N VAL A 388 -7.24 17.57 -1.02
CA VAL A 388 -8.69 17.45 -0.88
C VAL A 388 -9.08 17.21 0.58
N PHE A 389 -8.27 16.46 1.33
CA PHE A 389 -8.50 16.13 2.74
C PHE A 389 -7.53 16.84 3.70
N GLU A 390 -6.97 17.99 3.31
CA GLU A 390 -6.14 18.82 4.19
C GLU A 390 -6.97 19.36 5.37
N ASP A 391 -6.36 19.49 6.55
CA ASP A 391 -7.06 19.69 7.83
C ASP A 391 -8.07 20.87 7.82
N ALA A 392 -9.26 20.59 8.36
CA ALA A 392 -10.46 21.44 8.29
C ALA A 392 -10.35 22.83 8.95
N GLU A 393 -9.24 23.14 9.65
CA GLU A 393 -9.00 24.46 10.25
C GLU A 393 -8.62 25.54 9.20
N GLN A 394 -8.24 25.15 7.99
CA GLN A 394 -8.02 26.05 6.85
C GLN A 394 -8.87 25.67 5.63
N ALA A 395 -10.20 25.69 5.81
CA ALA A 395 -11.22 25.67 4.75
C ALA A 395 -11.23 24.44 3.82
N ASN A 396 -12.30 23.66 3.91
CA ASN A 396 -12.71 22.52 3.07
C ASN A 396 -12.87 22.82 1.55
N SER A 397 -12.03 23.66 0.95
CA SER A 397 -12.03 23.92 -0.48
C SER A 397 -10.62 23.97 -1.01
N LEU A 398 -10.27 22.96 -1.82
CA LEU A 398 -9.12 22.98 -2.71
C LEU A 398 -9.09 24.33 -3.44
N SER A 399 -8.00 25.09 -3.28
CA SER A 399 -7.93 26.43 -3.87
C SER A 399 -8.08 26.38 -5.38
N ARG A 400 -8.60 27.44 -5.98
CA ARG A 400 -8.80 27.50 -7.44
C ARG A 400 -7.50 27.32 -8.20
N GLU A 401 -6.42 27.94 -7.74
CA GLU A 401 -5.10 27.77 -8.36
C GLU A 401 -4.65 26.31 -8.25
N ARG A 402 -4.73 25.73 -7.04
CA ARG A 402 -4.24 24.37 -6.80
C ARG A 402 -5.04 23.31 -7.53
N TRP A 403 -6.36 23.46 -7.57
CA TRP A 403 -7.24 22.62 -8.38
C TRP A 403 -6.86 22.67 -9.86
N THR A 404 -6.56 23.88 -10.37
CA THR A 404 -6.19 24.08 -11.78
C THR A 404 -4.85 23.39 -12.09
N GLU A 405 -3.86 23.52 -11.20
CA GLU A 405 -2.58 22.82 -11.30
C GLU A 405 -2.78 21.29 -11.31
N LEU A 406 -3.48 20.73 -10.32
CA LEU A 406 -3.72 19.29 -10.21
C LEU A 406 -4.51 18.73 -11.40
N SER A 407 -5.47 19.49 -11.93
CA SER A 407 -6.20 19.10 -13.14
C SER A 407 -5.29 19.13 -14.37
N ALA A 408 -4.47 20.17 -14.53
CA ALA A 408 -3.55 20.29 -15.65
C ALA A 408 -2.50 19.16 -15.63
N ASP A 409 -1.92 18.86 -14.47
CA ASP A 409 -0.94 17.77 -14.31
C ASP A 409 -1.56 16.39 -14.61
N THR A 410 -2.83 16.19 -14.21
CA THR A 410 -3.58 14.94 -14.52
C THR A 410 -3.83 14.81 -16.02
N ASP A 411 -4.24 15.89 -16.69
CA ASP A 411 -4.49 15.89 -18.13
C ASP A 411 -3.19 15.76 -18.93
N GLU A 412 -2.10 16.37 -18.45
CA GLU A 412 -0.76 16.25 -19.05
C GLU A 412 -0.23 14.82 -18.97
N TRP A 413 -0.40 14.14 -17.83
CA TRP A 413 -0.07 12.71 -17.73
C TRP A 413 -0.83 11.89 -18.79
N TYR A 414 -2.13 12.16 -18.99
CA TYR A 414 -2.92 11.43 -19.98
C TYR A 414 -2.48 11.70 -21.41
N ARG A 415 -2.06 12.93 -21.71
CA ARG A 415 -1.57 13.36 -23.02
C ARG A 415 -0.19 12.79 -23.35
N THR A 416 0.68 12.66 -22.35
CA THR A 416 2.09 12.29 -22.53
C THR A 416 2.41 10.81 -22.34
N LYS A 417 1.50 10.03 -21.74
CA LYS A 417 1.65 8.57 -21.64
C LYS A 417 1.91 7.95 -23.03
N PRO A 418 2.71 6.88 -23.13
CA PRO A 418 2.99 6.25 -24.41
C PRO A 418 1.71 5.67 -25.01
N TRP A 419 1.68 5.54 -26.33
CA TRP A 419 0.51 5.02 -27.05
C TRP A 419 0.11 3.60 -26.61
N SER A 420 1.07 2.80 -26.14
CA SER A 420 0.86 1.46 -25.58
C SER A 420 0.16 1.47 -24.22
N PHE A 421 0.16 2.60 -23.51
CA PHE A 421 -0.53 2.79 -22.24
C PHE A 421 -2.00 3.17 -22.47
N ALA A 422 -2.71 2.32 -23.20
CA ALA A 422 -4.11 2.51 -23.60
C ALA A 422 -4.84 1.16 -23.60
N PRO A 423 -6.18 1.14 -23.51
CA PRO A 423 -6.92 -0.08 -23.82
C PRO A 423 -6.70 -0.48 -25.28
N LEU A 424 -6.81 -1.77 -25.57
CA LEU A 424 -6.70 -2.32 -26.92
C LEU A 424 -7.77 -1.75 -27.86
N TYR A 425 -8.91 -1.37 -27.29
CA TYR A 425 -9.99 -0.66 -27.96
C TYR A 425 -10.75 0.22 -26.97
N PHE A 426 -11.13 1.42 -27.39
CA PHE A 426 -11.93 2.35 -26.58
C PHE A 426 -13.13 2.84 -27.40
N ASP A 427 -14.35 2.44 -27.01
CA ASP A 427 -15.56 3.06 -27.53
C ASP A 427 -15.66 4.50 -26.99
N PRO A 428 -15.78 5.54 -27.84
CA PRO A 428 -15.99 6.92 -27.40
C PRO A 428 -17.16 7.11 -26.42
N ARG A 429 -18.16 6.22 -26.47
CA ARG A 429 -19.34 6.21 -25.61
C ARG A 429 -19.16 5.37 -24.33
N ALA A 430 -17.99 4.78 -24.12
CA ALA A 430 -17.71 3.95 -22.95
C ALA A 430 -17.99 4.72 -21.65
N GLY A 431 -18.87 4.15 -20.82
CA GLY A 431 -19.30 4.71 -19.54
C GLY A 431 -20.38 5.79 -19.61
N ASP A 432 -20.84 6.22 -20.79
CA ASP A 432 -21.88 7.28 -20.88
C ASP A 432 -23.21 6.84 -20.23
N SER A 433 -23.60 5.59 -20.45
CA SER A 433 -24.74 4.93 -19.82
C SER A 433 -24.39 3.54 -19.30
N PHE A 434 -25.28 2.96 -18.50
CA PHE A 434 -25.24 1.55 -18.13
C PHE A 434 -26.38 0.83 -18.85
N ASP A 435 -26.05 0.07 -19.90
CA ASP A 435 -27.01 -0.61 -20.77
C ASP A 435 -27.10 -2.12 -20.45
N GLY A 436 -26.90 -2.48 -19.17
CA GLY A 436 -26.91 -3.86 -18.66
C GLY A 436 -25.55 -4.56 -18.66
N SER A 437 -24.47 -3.90 -19.10
CA SER A 437 -23.10 -4.42 -19.05
C SER A 437 -22.08 -3.34 -18.75
N TRP A 438 -20.92 -3.74 -18.22
CA TRP A 438 -19.77 -2.85 -18.00
C TRP A 438 -19.05 -2.59 -19.33
N PRO A 439 -18.43 -1.40 -19.51
CA PRO A 439 -17.62 -1.12 -20.70
C PRO A 439 -16.48 -2.14 -20.88
N GLU A 440 -16.34 -2.68 -22.08
CA GLU A 440 -15.24 -3.58 -22.46
C GLU A 440 -13.96 -2.78 -22.71
N LEU A 441 -13.00 -2.92 -21.82
CA LEU A 441 -11.75 -2.15 -21.78
C LEU A 441 -10.53 -3.06 -21.54
N PRO A 442 -10.30 -4.08 -22.39
CA PRO A 442 -9.13 -4.94 -22.25
C PRO A 442 -7.85 -4.12 -22.50
N THR A 443 -6.84 -4.29 -21.65
CA THR A 443 -5.53 -3.65 -21.78
C THR A 443 -4.46 -4.68 -22.14
N PRO A 444 -3.33 -4.26 -22.74
CA PRO A 444 -2.25 -5.20 -23.05
C PRO A 444 -1.61 -5.79 -21.77
N GLN A 445 -1.67 -5.07 -20.65
CA GLN A 445 -1.13 -5.48 -19.36
C GLN A 445 -2.01 -4.99 -18.20
N GLY A 446 -1.99 -5.68 -17.07
CA GLY A 446 -2.73 -5.28 -15.86
C GLY A 446 -2.29 -3.93 -15.30
N VAL A 447 -0.99 -3.62 -15.34
CA VAL A 447 -0.44 -2.33 -14.88
C VAL A 447 -0.99 -1.14 -15.68
N VAL A 448 -1.27 -1.32 -16.97
CA VAL A 448 -1.90 -0.30 -17.83
C VAL A 448 -3.33 -0.02 -17.35
N ALA A 449 -4.10 -1.07 -17.03
CA ALA A 449 -5.43 -0.92 -16.43
C ALA A 449 -5.36 -0.19 -15.08
N ILE A 450 -4.39 -0.52 -14.21
CA ILE A 450 -4.19 0.20 -12.94
C ILE A 450 -3.96 1.68 -13.18
N GLY A 451 -3.02 2.06 -14.05
CA GLY A 451 -2.75 3.49 -14.30
C GLY A 451 -3.98 4.23 -14.86
N LEU A 452 -4.72 3.61 -15.78
CA LEU A 452 -5.95 4.20 -16.34
C LEU A 452 -7.08 4.29 -15.30
N GLN A 453 -7.18 3.34 -14.37
CA GLN A 453 -8.10 3.43 -13.24
C GLN A 453 -7.75 4.62 -12.35
N TYR A 454 -6.47 4.75 -11.94
CA TYR A 454 -6.02 5.90 -11.14
C TYR A 454 -6.25 7.24 -11.86
N TYR A 455 -6.05 7.31 -13.17
CA TYR A 455 -6.42 8.50 -13.95
C TYR A 455 -7.90 8.86 -13.80
N HIS A 456 -8.80 7.89 -13.94
CA HIS A 456 -10.23 8.14 -13.75
C HIS A 456 -10.59 8.46 -12.30
N LEU A 457 -9.91 7.89 -11.31
CA LEU A 457 -10.05 8.30 -9.91
C LEU A 457 -9.66 9.77 -9.70
N CYS A 458 -8.57 10.24 -10.31
CA CYS A 458 -8.20 11.66 -10.31
C CYS A 458 -9.34 12.52 -10.89
N LYS A 459 -9.90 12.14 -12.05
CA LYS A 459 -11.00 12.88 -12.68
C LYS A 459 -12.26 12.90 -11.79
N ILE A 460 -12.57 11.83 -11.07
CA ILE A 460 -13.71 11.78 -10.14
C ILE A 460 -13.51 12.81 -9.02
N LEU A 461 -12.39 12.73 -8.28
CA LEU A 461 -12.16 13.64 -7.15
C LEU A 461 -12.06 15.11 -7.60
N LEU A 462 -11.35 15.40 -8.68
CA LEU A 462 -11.28 16.77 -9.21
C LEU A 462 -12.64 17.30 -9.65
N THR A 463 -13.53 16.42 -10.13
CA THR A 463 -14.90 16.81 -10.50
C THR A 463 -15.75 17.10 -9.25
N ILE A 464 -15.64 16.28 -8.20
CA ILE A 464 -16.34 16.45 -6.92
C ILE A 464 -15.90 17.75 -6.23
N TYR A 465 -14.59 17.97 -6.14
CA TYR A 465 -13.99 19.11 -5.42
C TYR A 465 -13.72 20.31 -6.33
N SER A 466 -14.48 20.47 -7.41
CA SER A 466 -14.29 21.60 -8.32
C SER A 466 -14.73 22.92 -7.68
N PRO A 467 -13.85 23.95 -7.63
CA PRO A 467 -14.19 25.28 -7.11
C PRO A 467 -15.14 26.06 -8.03
N ASN A 468 -15.53 25.48 -9.17
CA ASN A 468 -16.44 26.05 -10.17
C ASN A 468 -17.89 25.60 -10.01
N ALA A 469 -18.20 24.74 -9.02
CA ALA A 469 -19.53 24.15 -8.86
C ALA A 469 -20.63 25.12 -8.39
N SER A 470 -20.28 26.34 -7.99
CA SER A 470 -21.18 27.32 -7.34
C SER A 470 -22.05 28.13 -8.31
N LEU A 471 -22.75 27.47 -9.24
CA LEU A 471 -23.74 28.11 -10.11
C LEU A 471 -25.15 28.02 -9.50
N VAL A 472 -25.91 29.12 -9.57
CA VAL A 472 -27.28 29.24 -9.04
C VAL A 472 -28.32 29.15 -10.17
N GLY A 473 -29.54 28.71 -9.86
CA GLY A 473 -30.66 28.64 -10.79
C GLY A 473 -30.61 27.45 -11.76
N LEU A 474 -31.33 27.54 -12.89
CA LEU A 474 -31.45 26.45 -13.86
C LEU A 474 -30.09 26.05 -14.45
N ALA A 475 -29.18 27.02 -14.64
CA ALA A 475 -27.80 26.76 -15.06
C ALA A 475 -27.06 25.89 -14.03
N GLY A 476 -27.21 26.20 -12.73
CA GLY A 476 -26.67 25.38 -11.64
C GLY A 476 -27.22 23.96 -11.59
N VAL A 477 -28.53 23.79 -11.83
CA VAL A 477 -29.15 22.45 -11.91
C VAL A 477 -28.58 21.63 -13.07
N ARG A 478 -28.45 22.24 -14.26
CA ARG A 478 -27.85 21.56 -15.43
C ARG A 478 -26.38 21.21 -15.18
N ALA A 479 -25.63 22.13 -14.58
CA ALA A 479 -24.23 21.90 -14.22
C ALA A 479 -24.08 20.71 -13.29
N ARG A 480 -24.86 20.65 -12.19
CA ARG A 480 -24.85 19.49 -11.26
C ARG A 480 -25.18 18.18 -11.96
N LYS A 481 -26.23 18.15 -12.80
CA LYS A 481 -26.56 16.94 -13.57
C LYS A 481 -25.41 16.49 -14.48
N SER A 482 -24.72 17.44 -15.10
CA SER A 482 -23.55 17.16 -15.94
C SER A 482 -22.37 16.64 -15.11
N THR A 483 -22.12 17.22 -13.94
CA THR A 483 -21.11 16.78 -12.97
C THR A 483 -21.38 15.35 -12.52
N ASP A 484 -22.59 15.04 -12.08
CA ASP A 484 -22.97 13.70 -11.64
C ASP A 484 -22.85 12.66 -12.77
N ALA A 485 -23.21 13.06 -14.01
CA ALA A 485 -23.04 12.21 -15.17
C ALA A 485 -21.56 11.92 -15.48
N ALA A 486 -20.69 12.93 -15.38
CA ALA A 486 -19.25 12.77 -15.55
C ALA A 486 -18.64 11.84 -14.48
N ILE A 487 -19.06 12.00 -13.22
CA ILE A 487 -18.62 11.12 -12.11
C ILE A 487 -19.03 9.67 -12.39
N ARG A 488 -20.32 9.42 -12.73
CA ARG A 488 -20.79 8.07 -13.07
C ARG A 488 -20.04 7.47 -14.25
N LYS A 489 -19.77 8.27 -15.29
CA LYS A 489 -18.95 7.82 -16.44
C LYS A 489 -17.61 7.29 -15.99
N HIS A 490 -16.88 8.06 -15.18
CA HIS A 490 -15.58 7.63 -14.68
C HIS A 490 -15.66 6.41 -13.75
N ILE A 491 -16.69 6.30 -12.89
CA ILE A 491 -16.90 5.09 -12.06
C ILE A 491 -17.07 3.85 -12.94
N ARG A 492 -17.90 3.94 -14.00
CA ARG A 492 -18.10 2.84 -14.94
C ARG A 492 -16.82 2.46 -15.68
N LEU A 493 -15.99 3.43 -16.05
CA LEU A 493 -14.69 3.17 -16.66
C LEU A 493 -13.75 2.45 -15.67
N VAL A 494 -13.68 2.90 -14.41
CA VAL A 494 -12.88 2.23 -13.37
C VAL A 494 -13.30 0.77 -13.20
N ILE A 495 -14.61 0.51 -13.06
CA ILE A 495 -15.15 -0.84 -12.93
C ILE A 495 -14.95 -1.65 -14.23
N GLY A 496 -15.15 -1.04 -15.40
CA GLY A 496 -14.95 -1.67 -16.70
C GLY A 496 -13.52 -2.15 -16.92
N TYR A 497 -12.51 -1.35 -16.55
CA TYR A 497 -11.11 -1.81 -16.54
C TYR A 497 -10.88 -2.99 -15.59
N GLY A 498 -11.51 -2.98 -14.41
CA GLY A 498 -11.44 -4.09 -13.46
C GLY A 498 -11.99 -5.39 -14.05
N VAL A 499 -13.23 -5.34 -14.54
CA VAL A 499 -13.93 -6.51 -15.11
C VAL A 499 -13.19 -7.07 -16.33
N SER A 500 -12.77 -6.19 -17.24
CA SER A 500 -12.09 -6.58 -18.50
C SER A 500 -10.72 -7.19 -18.28
N ASN A 501 -10.07 -6.90 -17.15
CA ASN A 501 -8.71 -7.34 -16.84
C ASN A 501 -8.64 -8.18 -15.55
N SER A 502 -9.74 -8.86 -15.19
CA SER A 502 -9.91 -9.62 -13.93
C SER A 502 -8.88 -10.74 -13.70
N HIS A 503 -8.13 -11.15 -14.73
CA HIS A 503 -6.97 -12.04 -14.60
C HIS A 503 -5.83 -11.44 -13.77
N CYS A 504 -5.74 -10.10 -13.71
CA CYS A 504 -4.85 -9.36 -12.82
C CYS A 504 -5.68 -8.89 -11.61
N SER A 505 -5.77 -9.73 -10.56
CA SER A 505 -6.70 -9.49 -9.44
C SER A 505 -6.65 -8.09 -8.83
N ASN A 506 -5.47 -7.44 -8.79
CA ASN A 506 -5.33 -6.09 -8.22
C ASN A 506 -6.23 -5.04 -8.91
N VAL A 507 -6.49 -5.17 -10.21
CA VAL A 507 -7.34 -4.20 -10.95
C VAL A 507 -8.78 -4.15 -10.42
N MET A 508 -9.22 -5.17 -9.68
CA MET A 508 -10.56 -5.20 -9.12
C MET A 508 -10.71 -4.33 -7.85
N PHE A 509 -9.61 -3.99 -7.16
CA PHE A 509 -9.68 -3.25 -5.91
C PHE A 509 -10.20 -1.81 -6.10
N GLN A 510 -9.80 -1.15 -7.19
CA GLN A 510 -10.12 0.28 -7.39
C GLN A 510 -11.62 0.53 -7.57
N GLY A 511 -12.33 -0.42 -8.18
CA GLY A 511 -13.79 -0.41 -8.24
C GLY A 511 -14.43 -0.47 -6.85
N SER A 512 -13.91 -1.30 -5.94
CA SER A 512 -14.41 -1.37 -4.57
C SER A 512 -14.15 -0.08 -3.78
N HIS A 513 -12.93 0.46 -3.89
CA HIS A 513 -12.54 1.68 -3.20
C HIS A 513 -13.41 2.87 -3.62
N ILE A 514 -13.64 3.04 -4.92
CA ILE A 514 -14.45 4.15 -5.41
C ILE A 514 -15.95 3.95 -5.14
N LEU A 515 -16.44 2.71 -5.08
CA LEU A 515 -17.82 2.45 -4.67
C LEU A 515 -18.04 2.78 -3.19
N SER A 516 -17.08 2.51 -2.31
CA SER A 516 -17.16 2.93 -0.90
C SER A 516 -17.20 4.46 -0.78
N ALA A 517 -16.33 5.18 -1.50
CA ALA A 517 -16.24 6.64 -1.39
C ALA A 517 -17.33 7.41 -2.16
N CYS A 518 -17.78 6.88 -3.30
CA CYS A 518 -18.63 7.60 -4.27
C CYS A 518 -19.85 6.77 -4.74
N GLY A 519 -20.20 5.69 -4.04
CA GLY A 519 -21.33 4.81 -4.41
C GLY A 519 -22.67 5.53 -4.51
N ALA A 520 -22.89 6.57 -3.71
CA ALA A 520 -24.09 7.41 -3.73
C ALA A 520 -24.41 8.04 -5.10
N TYR A 521 -23.43 8.21 -5.99
CA TYR A 521 -23.66 8.76 -7.34
C TYR A 521 -24.39 7.78 -8.29
N ILE A 522 -24.46 6.49 -7.94
CA ILE A 522 -25.13 5.45 -8.72
C ILE A 522 -26.62 5.44 -8.41
N ILE A 523 -27.43 5.82 -9.40
CA ILE A 523 -28.89 6.02 -9.23
C ILE A 523 -29.73 4.95 -9.95
N ASP A 524 -29.19 4.33 -11.01
CA ASP A 524 -29.92 3.33 -11.76
C ASP A 524 -29.98 2.00 -11.00
N LYS A 525 -31.16 1.39 -10.89
CA LYS A 525 -31.34 0.18 -10.08
C LYS A 525 -30.64 -1.05 -10.67
N ALA A 526 -30.54 -1.15 -12.00
CA ALA A 526 -29.81 -2.24 -12.61
C ALA A 526 -28.29 -2.06 -12.40
N GLU A 527 -27.79 -0.83 -12.50
CA GLU A 527 -26.40 -0.48 -12.21
C GLU A 527 -26.05 -0.73 -10.73
N GLN A 528 -26.91 -0.34 -9.79
CA GLN A 528 -26.75 -0.65 -8.36
C GLN A 528 -26.60 -2.15 -8.10
N GLN A 529 -27.46 -2.96 -8.74
CA GLN A 529 -27.38 -4.41 -8.63
C GLN A 529 -26.09 -4.98 -9.25
N ALA A 530 -25.65 -4.42 -10.38
CA ALA A 530 -24.37 -4.79 -11.00
C ALA A 530 -23.17 -4.44 -10.11
N CYS A 531 -23.19 -3.29 -9.42
CA CYS A 531 -22.16 -2.93 -8.43
C CYS A 531 -22.08 -3.95 -7.29
N VAL A 532 -23.21 -4.40 -6.76
CA VAL A 532 -23.25 -5.45 -5.72
C VAL A 532 -22.70 -6.77 -6.25
N GLN A 533 -23.03 -7.16 -7.48
CA GLN A 533 -22.48 -8.36 -8.11
C GLN A 533 -20.97 -8.27 -8.34
N TYR A 534 -20.49 -7.09 -8.74
CA TYR A 534 -19.06 -6.81 -8.88
C TYR A 534 -18.32 -7.00 -7.55
N LEU A 535 -18.83 -6.42 -6.46
CA LEU A 535 -18.26 -6.55 -5.12
C LEU A 535 -18.27 -8.03 -4.64
N GLY A 536 -19.37 -8.75 -4.85
CA GLY A 536 -19.45 -10.18 -4.52
C GLY A 536 -18.48 -11.05 -5.34
N THR A 537 -18.24 -10.69 -6.60
CA THR A 537 -17.25 -11.35 -7.47
C THR A 537 -15.83 -11.11 -6.96
N LEU A 538 -15.50 -9.85 -6.60
CA LEU A 538 -14.24 -9.50 -5.96
C LEU A 538 -14.01 -10.32 -4.68
N GLN A 539 -15.02 -10.40 -3.79
CA GLN A 539 -14.91 -11.17 -2.55
C GLN A 539 -14.70 -12.66 -2.76
N SER A 540 -15.48 -13.28 -3.65
CA SER A 540 -15.39 -14.73 -3.89
C SER A 540 -14.11 -15.14 -4.64
N MET A 541 -13.63 -14.31 -5.57
CA MET A 541 -12.47 -14.62 -6.40
C MET A 541 -11.13 -14.29 -5.72
N ILE A 542 -11.09 -13.16 -5.00
CA ILE A 542 -9.84 -12.56 -4.49
C ILE A 542 -9.78 -12.62 -2.97
N GLY A 543 -10.87 -12.97 -2.28
CA GLY A 543 -10.91 -13.03 -0.81
C GLY A 543 -10.94 -11.65 -0.15
N TRP A 544 -11.15 -10.58 -0.91
CA TRP A 544 -11.24 -9.23 -0.37
C TRP A 544 -12.63 -8.98 0.22
N ARG A 545 -12.72 -8.63 1.51
CA ARG A 545 -14.02 -8.41 2.16
C ARG A 545 -14.67 -7.12 1.67
N THR A 546 -15.89 -7.26 1.16
CA THR A 546 -16.69 -6.19 0.58
C THR A 546 -18.03 -6.02 1.29
N ASP A 547 -18.36 -6.85 2.29
CA ASP A 547 -19.68 -6.85 2.93
C ASP A 547 -20.05 -5.49 3.52
N LYS A 548 -19.07 -4.81 4.13
CA LYS A 548 -19.23 -3.44 4.65
C LYS A 548 -19.51 -2.44 3.53
N VAL A 549 -18.74 -2.49 2.45
CA VAL A 549 -18.95 -1.63 1.28
C VAL A 549 -20.35 -1.86 0.70
N VAL A 550 -20.79 -3.11 0.60
CA VAL A 550 -22.14 -3.47 0.12
C VAL A 550 -23.23 -2.91 1.05
N ALA A 551 -23.04 -2.99 2.37
CA ALA A 551 -23.98 -2.41 3.33
C ALA A 551 -24.05 -0.89 3.22
N GLU A 552 -22.90 -0.22 3.18
CA GLU A 552 -22.77 1.24 3.05
C GLU A 552 -23.43 1.77 1.77
N VAL A 553 -23.11 1.18 0.60
CA VAL A 553 -23.71 1.66 -0.66
C VAL A 553 -25.22 1.41 -0.71
N ARG A 554 -25.72 0.31 -0.13
CA ARG A 554 -27.15 0.04 -0.03
C ARG A 554 -27.86 1.05 0.85
N GLU A 555 -27.24 1.45 1.95
CA GLU A 555 -27.75 2.51 2.82
C GLU A 555 -27.81 3.84 2.06
N GLN A 556 -26.74 4.22 1.37
CA GLN A 556 -26.67 5.43 0.54
C GLN A 556 -27.72 5.46 -0.59
N TRP A 557 -28.13 4.31 -1.12
CA TRP A 557 -29.15 4.21 -2.18
C TRP A 557 -30.59 4.14 -1.66
N ALA A 558 -30.77 3.97 -0.34
CA ALA A 558 -32.08 3.96 0.31
C ALA A 558 -32.53 5.38 0.71
N THR A 559 -31.58 6.30 0.86
CA THR A 559 -31.81 7.75 1.01
C THR A 559 -32.03 8.41 -0.33
#